data_AF-A0A2D5X276-F1
#
_entry.id   AF-A0A2D5X276-F1
#
_cell.length_a   1.000
_cell.length_b   1.000
_cell.length_c   1.000
_cell.angle_alpha   90.00
_cell.angle_beta   90.00
_cell.angle_gamma   90.00
#
_symmetry.space_group_name_H-M   'P 1'
#
loop_
_entity.id
_entity.type
_entity.pdbx_description
1 polymer ?
#
loop_
_entity_poly.entity_id
_entity_poly.type
_entity_poly.pdbx_seq_one_letter_code
_entity_poly.pdbx_strand_id
1 'polypeptide(L)'
;MSLEWKQHLEQVDDAKFRIRAHGSMRVDAMLVADQAHLDTNGDDRSPAQLVNTASLPGIVGEAWAMADWHYGYGFPIGGVVATDLEWGEQGGVISPGGVGFDINCGVRLCATNLEISQIPDLPGLAKKLSNRIPAGASGKGGVNLQPQELQDILERGAEASADMGWGFHEDLANIESNGLLEG
;
A
#
# COMPACT_ATOMS: atom_id res chain seq x y z
N MET A 1 -23.33 9.24 -10.11
CA MET A 1 -22.36 8.59 -11.02
C MET A 1 -23.10 7.46 -11.71
N SER A 2 -23.02 7.33 -13.04
CA SER A 2 -23.67 6.22 -13.73
C SER A 2 -23.02 4.91 -13.32
N LEU A 3 -23.83 3.90 -13.01
CA LEU A 3 -23.37 2.53 -12.72
C LEU A 3 -23.04 1.76 -14.01
N GLU A 4 -22.51 2.48 -15.00
CA GLU A 4 -22.26 1.98 -16.35
C GLU A 4 -21.32 0.78 -16.33
N TRP A 5 -20.32 0.80 -15.44
CA TRP A 5 -19.36 -0.29 -15.26
C TRP A 5 -20.02 -1.65 -14.98
N LYS A 6 -21.19 -1.70 -14.33
CA LYS A 6 -21.93 -2.96 -14.07
C LYS A 6 -22.39 -3.63 -15.35
N GLN A 7 -22.64 -2.87 -16.42
CA GLN A 7 -23.01 -3.39 -17.73
C GLN A 7 -21.83 -4.05 -18.45
N HIS A 8 -20.61 -3.73 -18.02
CA HIS A 8 -19.36 -4.25 -18.55
C HIS A 8 -18.68 -5.26 -17.62
N LEU A 9 -19.31 -5.61 -16.51
CA LEU A 9 -18.82 -6.58 -15.55
C LEU A 9 -19.02 -8.00 -16.06
N GLU A 10 -17.95 -8.80 -16.06
CA GLU A 10 -17.96 -10.21 -16.35
C GLU A 10 -17.23 -10.99 -15.26
N GLN A 11 -17.75 -12.16 -14.89
CA GLN A 11 -17.04 -13.06 -14.01
C GLN A 11 -15.95 -13.79 -14.82
N VAL A 12 -14.72 -13.77 -14.32
CA VAL A 12 -13.57 -14.45 -14.95
C VAL A 12 -13.38 -15.83 -14.32
N ASP A 13 -13.42 -15.91 -13.00
CA ASP A 13 -13.46 -17.15 -12.23
C ASP A 13 -14.12 -16.91 -10.85
N ASP A 14 -14.00 -17.87 -9.93
CA ASP A 14 -14.65 -17.82 -8.61
C ASP A 14 -14.12 -16.71 -7.69
N ALA A 15 -12.96 -16.11 -8.02
CA ALA A 15 -12.31 -15.09 -7.20
C ALA A 15 -11.99 -13.79 -7.96
N LYS A 16 -12.43 -13.68 -9.23
CA LYS A 16 -12.15 -12.50 -10.06
C LYS A 16 -13.30 -12.13 -10.95
N PHE A 17 -13.47 -10.82 -11.07
CA PHE A 17 -14.33 -10.18 -12.04
C PHE A 17 -13.54 -9.20 -12.88
N ARG A 18 -13.94 -9.04 -14.14
CA ARG A 18 -13.38 -8.05 -15.06
C ARG A 18 -14.45 -7.02 -15.38
N ILE A 19 -14.08 -5.75 -15.34
CA ILE A 19 -14.83 -4.66 -15.97
C ILE A 19 -14.15 -4.42 -17.32
N ARG A 20 -14.82 -4.80 -18.42
CA ARG A 20 -14.29 -4.55 -19.76
C ARG A 20 -14.13 -3.05 -20.01
N ALA A 21 -13.05 -2.68 -20.68
CA ALA A 21 -12.75 -1.32 -21.05
C ALA A 21 -13.92 -0.70 -21.81
N HIS A 22 -14.38 0.44 -21.33
CA HIS A 22 -15.46 1.22 -21.92
C HIS A 22 -15.25 2.72 -21.64
N GLY A 23 -15.92 3.57 -22.41
CA GLY A 23 -15.81 5.01 -22.26
C GLY A 23 -14.37 5.51 -22.44
N SER A 24 -13.79 6.09 -21.39
CA SER A 24 -12.43 6.64 -21.40
C SER A 24 -11.34 5.64 -20.97
N MET A 25 -11.73 4.43 -20.54
CA MET A 25 -10.77 3.40 -20.12
C MET A 25 -9.83 3.06 -21.27
N ARG A 26 -8.55 2.92 -20.96
CA ARG A 26 -7.50 2.53 -21.90
C ARG A 26 -7.19 1.04 -21.82
N VAL A 27 -7.49 0.43 -20.67
CA VAL A 27 -7.30 -0.99 -20.36
C VAL A 27 -8.53 -1.54 -19.62
N ASP A 28 -8.64 -2.85 -19.54
CA ASP A 28 -9.63 -3.50 -18.68
C ASP A 28 -9.29 -3.25 -17.19
N ALA A 29 -10.28 -3.45 -16.33
CA ALA A 29 -10.08 -3.44 -14.88
C ALA A 29 -10.43 -4.80 -14.26
N MET A 30 -9.65 -5.23 -13.28
CA MET A 30 -9.75 -6.51 -12.59
C MET A 30 -10.08 -6.30 -11.11
N LEU A 31 -11.14 -6.95 -10.64
CA LEU A 31 -11.55 -6.98 -9.25
C LEU A 31 -11.24 -8.37 -8.69
N VAL A 32 -10.43 -8.45 -7.64
CA VAL A 32 -10.31 -9.67 -6.83
C VAL A 32 -11.47 -9.66 -5.83
N ALA A 33 -12.45 -10.53 -6.06
CA ALA A 33 -13.67 -10.63 -5.25
C ALA A 33 -14.36 -11.95 -5.56
N ASP A 34 -15.07 -12.51 -4.58
CA ASP A 34 -16.10 -13.51 -4.84
C ASP A 34 -17.47 -12.82 -5.02
N GLN A 35 -18.49 -13.60 -5.36
CA GLN A 35 -19.84 -13.07 -5.54
C GLN A 35 -20.39 -12.42 -4.26
N ALA A 36 -20.10 -12.99 -3.09
CA ALA A 36 -20.57 -12.47 -1.82
C ALA A 36 -19.97 -11.10 -1.51
N HIS A 37 -18.68 -10.91 -1.80
CA HIS A 37 -17.99 -9.62 -1.70
C HIS A 37 -18.67 -8.61 -2.62
N LEU A 38 -18.90 -8.93 -3.90
CA LEU A 38 -19.59 -8.02 -4.83
C LEU A 38 -21.01 -7.63 -4.38
N ASP A 39 -21.75 -8.58 -3.82
CA ASP A 39 -23.12 -8.35 -3.36
C ASP A 39 -23.17 -7.52 -2.07
N THR A 40 -22.16 -7.67 -1.20
CA THR A 40 -22.11 -7.03 0.12
C THR A 40 -21.45 -5.65 0.09
N ASN A 41 -20.42 -5.47 -0.74
CA ASN A 41 -19.75 -4.19 -0.93
C ASN A 41 -20.52 -3.35 -1.96
N GLY A 42 -21.73 -2.93 -1.56
CA GLY A 42 -22.63 -2.05 -2.31
C GLY A 42 -22.13 -0.60 -2.45
N ASP A 43 -20.83 -0.35 -2.29
CA ASP A 43 -20.24 0.95 -2.56
C ASP A 43 -19.65 1.01 -3.97
N ASP A 44 -20.50 1.43 -4.90
CA ASP A 44 -20.16 1.59 -6.31
C ASP A 44 -19.05 2.63 -6.57
N ARG A 45 -18.61 3.39 -5.56
CA ARG A 45 -17.54 4.37 -5.68
C ARG A 45 -16.18 3.71 -5.92
N SER A 46 -15.87 2.57 -5.29
CA SER A 46 -14.55 1.94 -5.44
C SER A 46 -14.35 1.34 -6.84
N PRO A 47 -15.32 0.58 -7.40
CA PRO A 47 -15.24 0.16 -8.80
C PRO A 47 -15.24 1.35 -9.78
N ALA A 48 -15.96 2.43 -9.48
CA ALA A 48 -15.91 3.64 -10.30
C ALA A 48 -14.54 4.34 -10.24
N GLN A 49 -13.86 4.34 -9.08
CA GLN A 49 -12.47 4.80 -8.98
C GLN A 49 -11.55 3.94 -9.82
N LEU A 50 -11.72 2.62 -9.79
CA LEU A 50 -10.92 1.71 -10.62
C LEU A 50 -11.13 1.95 -12.13
N VAL A 51 -12.36 2.24 -12.55
CA VAL A 51 -12.66 2.67 -13.94
C VAL A 51 -11.91 3.95 -14.30
N ASN A 52 -11.88 4.94 -13.40
CA ASN A 52 -11.11 6.17 -13.62
C ASN A 52 -9.60 5.89 -13.69
N THR A 53 -9.09 5.01 -12.82
CA THR A 53 -7.69 4.55 -12.84
C THR A 53 -7.35 3.86 -14.17
N ALA A 54 -8.26 3.06 -14.71
CA ALA A 54 -8.09 2.39 -16.00
C ALA A 54 -8.02 3.36 -17.20
N SER A 55 -8.34 4.64 -17.02
CA SER A 55 -8.26 5.68 -18.05
C SER A 55 -6.93 6.44 -18.07
N LEU A 56 -6.00 6.14 -17.14
CA LEU A 56 -4.77 6.90 -16.95
C LEU A 56 -3.84 6.81 -18.18
N PRO A 57 -3.29 7.95 -18.64
CA PRO A 57 -2.32 7.95 -19.73
C PRO A 57 -1.07 7.12 -19.37
N GLY A 58 -0.69 6.21 -20.27
CA GLY A 58 0.44 5.31 -20.07
C GLY A 58 0.16 4.07 -19.23
N ILE A 59 -1.07 3.83 -18.77
CA ILE A 59 -1.39 2.58 -18.08
C ILE A 59 -1.09 1.35 -18.95
N VAL A 60 -0.53 0.31 -18.33
CA VAL A 60 -0.20 -0.97 -18.97
C VAL A 60 -0.90 -2.15 -18.27
N GLY A 61 -1.19 -3.20 -19.02
CA GLY A 61 -1.88 -4.38 -18.50
C GLY A 61 -3.34 -4.09 -18.19
N GLU A 62 -3.76 -4.32 -16.95
CA GLU A 62 -5.08 -3.99 -16.41
C GLU A 62 -4.95 -3.14 -15.13
N ALA A 63 -5.99 -2.37 -14.80
CA ALA A 63 -6.10 -1.77 -13.47
C ALA A 63 -6.63 -2.80 -12.46
N TRP A 64 -5.96 -3.01 -11.34
CA TRP A 64 -6.36 -4.02 -10.36
C TRP A 64 -6.91 -3.41 -9.08
N ALA A 65 -7.92 -4.06 -8.49
CA ALA A 65 -8.33 -3.85 -7.10
C ALA A 65 -8.28 -5.19 -6.35
N MET A 66 -7.50 -5.22 -5.28
CA MET A 66 -7.22 -6.40 -4.46
C MET A 66 -8.37 -6.73 -3.51
N ALA A 67 -8.36 -7.92 -2.90
CA ALA A 67 -9.51 -8.50 -2.18
C ALA A 67 -10.05 -7.68 -0.98
N ASP A 68 -9.40 -6.58 -0.61
CA ASP A 68 -9.76 -5.64 0.44
C ASP A 68 -10.14 -4.25 -0.10
N TRP A 69 -10.42 -4.15 -1.41
CA TRP A 69 -10.66 -2.89 -2.07
C TRP A 69 -11.81 -2.10 -1.45
N HIS A 70 -11.62 -0.79 -1.31
CA HIS A 70 -12.63 0.13 -0.80
C HIS A 70 -12.35 1.58 -1.22
N TYR A 71 -13.31 2.46 -0.94
CA TYR A 71 -13.27 3.85 -1.38
C TYR A 71 -12.05 4.59 -0.84
N GLY A 72 -11.22 5.12 -1.75
CA GLY A 72 -10.02 5.89 -1.43
C GLY A 72 -10.07 7.31 -1.97
N TYR A 73 -8.89 7.89 -2.22
CA TYR A 73 -8.74 9.25 -2.76
C TYR A 73 -8.24 9.22 -4.21
N GLY A 74 -9.18 9.31 -5.16
CA GLY A 74 -8.90 9.17 -6.59
C GLY A 74 -8.81 7.71 -7.04
N PHE A 75 -8.01 6.91 -6.34
CA PHE A 75 -7.86 5.46 -6.51
C PHE A 75 -8.59 4.71 -5.39
N PRO A 76 -9.06 3.47 -5.61
CA PRO A 76 -9.47 2.63 -4.51
C PRO A 76 -8.25 2.27 -3.65
N ILE A 77 -8.44 2.18 -2.32
CA ILE A 77 -7.48 1.46 -1.48
C ILE A 77 -7.49 -0.01 -1.92
N GLY A 78 -6.32 -0.67 -1.88
CA GLY A 78 -6.13 -1.98 -2.51
C GLY A 78 -6.00 -1.91 -4.04
N GLY A 79 -5.90 -0.71 -4.62
CA GLY A 79 -5.66 -0.51 -6.04
C GLY A 79 -4.20 -0.77 -6.44
N VAL A 80 -3.99 -1.39 -7.61
CA VAL A 80 -2.67 -1.56 -8.23
C VAL A 80 -2.75 -1.14 -9.69
N VAL A 81 -1.79 -0.30 -10.10
CA VAL A 81 -1.64 0.16 -11.48
C VAL A 81 -0.15 0.22 -11.83
N ALA A 82 0.16 -0.03 -13.09
CA ALA A 82 1.47 0.25 -13.67
C ALA A 82 1.30 1.24 -14.82
N THR A 83 2.23 2.19 -14.94
CA THR A 83 2.31 3.11 -16.08
C THR A 83 3.67 2.98 -16.76
N ASP A 84 3.68 3.07 -18.09
CA ASP A 84 4.87 2.97 -18.93
C ASP A 84 5.65 4.28 -18.93
N LEU A 85 6.93 4.21 -18.56
CA LEU A 85 7.83 5.37 -18.52
C LEU A 85 8.06 5.98 -19.91
N GLU A 86 7.95 5.18 -20.98
CA GLU A 86 8.19 5.61 -22.36
C GLU A 86 6.88 5.98 -23.09
N TRP A 87 5.78 6.13 -22.37
CA TRP A 87 4.51 6.47 -22.98
C TRP A 87 4.46 7.91 -23.49
N GLY A 88 4.27 8.09 -24.79
CA GLY A 88 4.21 9.42 -25.42
C GLY A 88 5.55 10.16 -25.29
N GLU A 89 5.51 11.50 -25.31
CA GLU A 89 6.74 12.30 -25.17
C GLU A 89 7.11 12.62 -23.71
N GLN A 90 6.16 12.47 -22.77
CA GLN A 90 6.34 12.88 -21.37
C GLN A 90 6.35 11.71 -20.38
N GLY A 91 6.22 10.47 -20.86
CA GLY A 91 6.04 9.28 -20.04
C GLY A 91 4.63 9.12 -19.49
N GLY A 92 4.38 7.94 -18.92
CA GLY A 92 3.15 7.60 -18.22
C GLY A 92 3.01 8.41 -16.93
N VAL A 93 1.77 8.58 -16.48
CA VAL A 93 1.50 9.45 -15.33
C VAL A 93 1.92 8.82 -14.00
N ILE A 94 2.31 9.67 -13.05
CA ILE A 94 2.41 9.36 -11.62
C ILE A 94 1.31 10.14 -10.91
N SER A 95 0.60 9.49 -9.98
CA SER A 95 -0.45 10.14 -9.18
C SER A 95 -0.21 9.92 -7.69
N PRO A 96 -0.05 10.98 -6.88
CA PRO A 96 0.06 10.84 -5.42
C PRO A 96 -1.15 10.12 -4.80
N GLY A 97 -2.35 10.28 -5.38
CA GLY A 97 -3.55 9.58 -4.93
C GLY A 97 -3.51 8.06 -5.17
N GLY A 98 -2.66 7.59 -6.10
CA GLY A 98 -2.42 6.16 -6.33
C GLY A 98 -1.39 5.55 -5.38
N VAL A 99 -0.62 6.39 -4.66
CA VAL A 99 0.31 5.94 -3.60
C VAL A 99 -0.37 6.02 -2.24
N GLY A 100 -1.05 7.13 -1.95
CA GLY A 100 -1.70 7.39 -0.68
C GLY A 100 -1.02 8.50 0.12
N PHE A 101 -1.71 8.99 1.16
CA PHE A 101 -1.22 10.08 2.01
C PHE A 101 -0.07 9.62 2.93
N ASP A 102 -0.16 8.40 3.45
CA ASP A 102 0.85 7.79 4.32
C ASP A 102 1.82 6.96 3.47
N ILE A 103 2.79 7.66 2.87
CA ILE A 103 3.77 7.06 1.96
C ILE A 103 4.59 6.03 2.71
N ASN A 104 4.70 4.82 2.14
CA ASN A 104 5.40 3.69 2.73
C ASN A 104 4.78 3.20 4.07
N CYS A 105 3.48 3.42 4.29
CA CYS A 105 2.76 2.66 5.31
C CYS A 105 2.96 1.16 5.04
N GLY A 106 3.47 0.45 6.03
CA GLY A 106 3.99 -0.89 5.83
C GLY A 106 4.05 -1.70 7.11
N VAL A 107 4.52 -2.94 6.97
CA VAL A 107 4.58 -3.92 8.06
C VAL A 107 5.99 -4.45 8.19
N ARG A 108 6.48 -4.51 9.43
CA ARG A 108 7.69 -5.26 9.78
C ARG A 108 7.32 -6.40 10.72
N LEU A 109 7.82 -7.60 10.42
CA LEU A 109 7.69 -8.76 11.28
C LEU A 109 9.05 -9.10 11.89
N CYS A 110 9.11 -9.16 13.22
CA CYS A 110 10.28 -9.64 13.95
C CYS A 110 10.01 -11.06 14.48
N ALA A 111 10.82 -12.02 14.07
CA ALA A 111 10.74 -13.39 14.58
C ALA A 111 11.66 -13.60 15.79
N THR A 112 11.27 -14.49 16.69
CA THR A 112 12.10 -14.90 17.84
C THR A 112 12.07 -16.42 17.95
N ASN A 113 13.06 -17.00 18.64
CA ASN A 113 13.07 -18.44 18.95
C ASN A 113 12.21 -18.80 20.17
N LEU A 114 11.33 -17.90 20.63
CA LEU A 114 10.46 -18.14 21.77
C LEU A 114 9.14 -18.78 21.31
N GLU A 115 8.74 -19.81 22.04
CA GLU A 115 7.38 -20.33 22.00
C GLU A 115 6.45 -19.54 22.93
N ILE A 116 5.15 -19.61 22.66
CA ILE A 116 4.13 -18.96 23.50
C ILE A 116 4.17 -19.44 24.95
N SER A 117 4.54 -20.70 25.17
CA SER A 117 4.70 -21.33 26.49
C SER A 117 5.82 -20.69 27.32
N GLN A 118 6.80 -20.06 26.67
CA GLN A 118 7.95 -19.39 27.30
C GLN A 118 7.66 -17.93 27.63
N ILE A 119 6.45 -17.43 27.31
CA ILE A 119 5.99 -16.07 27.63
C ILE A 119 4.90 -16.18 28.71
N PRO A 120 5.27 -16.24 30.00
CA PRO A 120 4.32 -16.51 31.08
C PRO A 120 3.31 -15.39 31.33
N ASP A 121 3.58 -14.18 30.85
CA ASP A 121 2.74 -12.99 31.03
C ASP A 121 2.69 -12.13 29.75
N LEU A 122 1.84 -12.55 28.81
CA LEU A 122 1.58 -11.79 27.56
C LEU A 122 1.03 -10.39 27.83
N PRO A 123 0.03 -10.18 28.73
CA PRO A 123 -0.44 -8.84 29.04
C PRO A 123 0.65 -7.92 29.60
N GLY A 124 1.51 -8.44 30.48
CA GLY A 124 2.64 -7.70 31.01
C GLY A 124 3.69 -7.35 29.96
N LEU A 125 3.96 -8.26 29.01
CA LEU A 125 4.81 -7.97 27.85
C LEU A 125 4.21 -6.86 26.98
N ALA A 126 2.93 -6.96 26.62
CA ALA A 126 2.24 -5.95 25.82
C ALA A 126 2.28 -4.57 26.49
N LYS A 127 2.06 -4.51 27.82
CA LYS A 127 2.17 -3.26 28.60
C LYS A 127 3.60 -2.69 28.57
N LYS A 128 4.62 -3.54 28.70
CA LYS A 128 6.03 -3.11 28.61
C LYS A 128 6.36 -2.55 27.23
N LEU A 129 5.86 -3.17 26.15
CA LEU A 129 6.03 -2.67 24.79
C LEU A 129 5.34 -1.32 24.60
N SER A 130 4.07 -1.20 25.00
CA SER A 130 3.32 0.05 24.90
C SER A 130 3.96 1.21 25.68
N ASN A 131 4.60 0.93 26.81
CA ASN A 131 5.34 1.97 27.56
C ASN A 131 6.67 2.38 26.92
N ARG A 132 7.23 1.55 26.02
CA ARG A 132 8.53 1.79 25.38
C ARG A 132 8.43 2.28 23.94
N ILE A 133 7.33 1.96 23.25
CA ILE A 133 7.09 2.34 21.86
C ILE A 133 6.04 3.46 21.88
N PRO A 134 6.43 4.73 21.66
CA PRO A 134 5.50 5.84 21.66
C PRO A 134 4.45 5.67 20.56
N ALA A 135 3.19 5.92 20.90
CA ALA A 135 2.07 5.87 19.98
C ALA A 135 1.07 7.00 20.27
N GLY A 136 0.29 7.37 19.26
CA GLY A 136 -0.76 8.38 19.35
C GLY A 136 -0.36 9.74 18.75
N ALA A 137 -1.35 10.61 18.61
CA ALA A 137 -1.23 11.89 17.91
C ALA A 137 -0.41 12.97 18.63
N SER A 138 0.24 12.63 19.75
CA SER A 138 1.00 13.61 20.56
C SER A 138 2.32 14.05 19.93
N GLY A 139 2.74 13.42 18.83
CA GLY A 139 3.88 13.84 18.00
C GLY A 139 5.25 13.68 18.67
N LYS A 140 5.35 13.03 19.83
CA LYS A 140 6.61 12.80 20.52
C LYS A 140 7.20 11.45 20.11
N GLY A 141 8.36 11.49 19.44
CA GLY A 141 9.14 10.29 19.12
C GLY A 141 9.83 9.69 20.35
N GLY A 142 10.35 8.48 20.20
CA GLY A 142 11.08 7.76 21.26
C GLY A 142 12.56 8.12 21.36
N VAL A 143 13.07 8.89 20.40
CA VAL A 143 14.45 9.31 20.26
C VAL A 143 14.49 10.82 19.97
N ASN A 144 15.54 11.49 20.46
CA ASN A 144 15.78 12.89 20.11
C ASN A 144 16.71 12.92 18.90
N LEU A 145 16.23 13.43 17.77
CA LEU A 145 17.01 13.57 16.55
C LEU A 145 17.37 15.04 16.32
N GLN A 146 18.62 15.29 15.96
CA GLN A 146 19.06 16.54 15.37
C GLN A 146 18.57 16.65 13.92
N PRO A 147 18.40 17.87 13.39
CA PRO A 147 17.99 18.05 12.00
C PRO A 147 18.86 17.31 10.98
N GLN A 148 20.17 17.20 11.24
CA GLN A 148 21.08 16.46 10.36
C GLN A 148 20.83 14.95 10.40
N GLU A 149 20.58 14.37 11.58
CA GLU A 149 20.29 12.94 11.71
C GLU A 149 18.98 12.59 11.00
N LEU A 150 17.98 13.47 11.05
CA LEU A 150 16.76 13.31 10.28
C LEU A 150 17.02 13.37 8.76
N GLN A 151 17.88 14.27 8.31
CA GLN A 151 18.26 14.36 6.90
C GLN A 151 18.96 13.07 6.45
N ASP A 152 19.90 12.56 7.25
CA ASP A 152 20.61 11.32 6.95
C ASP A 152 19.62 10.13 6.86
N ILE A 153 18.59 10.08 7.71
CA ILE A 153 17.52 9.07 7.63
C ILE A 153 16.69 9.22 6.35
N LEU A 154 16.39 10.43 5.90
CA LEU A 154 15.65 10.64 4.65
C LEU A 154 16.46 10.22 3.41
N GLU A 155 17.78 10.41 3.43
CA GLU A 155 18.66 10.11 2.30
C GLU A 155 19.16 8.66 2.27
N ARG A 156 19.35 8.03 3.43
CA ARG A 156 19.95 6.69 3.57
C ARG A 156 19.03 5.64 4.19
N GLY A 157 17.83 6.05 4.58
CA GLY A 157 16.80 5.15 5.10
C GLY A 157 17.22 4.38 6.36
N ALA A 158 16.96 3.07 6.35
CA ALA A 158 17.22 2.20 7.50
C ALA A 158 18.70 2.08 7.87
N GLU A 159 19.63 2.29 6.91
CA GLU A 159 21.07 2.21 7.17
C GLU A 159 21.52 3.32 8.12
N ALA A 160 21.06 4.56 7.93
CA ALA A 160 21.35 5.66 8.86
C ALA A 160 20.85 5.34 10.29
N SER A 161 19.68 4.70 10.40
CA SER A 161 19.17 4.27 11.71
C SER A 161 20.09 3.26 12.38
N ALA A 162 20.64 2.30 11.62
CA ALA A 162 21.59 1.31 12.13
C ALA A 162 22.94 1.93 12.54
N ASP A 163 23.49 2.86 11.74
CA ASP A 163 24.72 3.60 12.05
C ASP A 163 24.63 4.34 13.39
N MET A 164 23.44 4.89 13.66
CA MET A 164 23.15 5.64 14.88
C MET A 164 22.80 4.71 16.07
N GLY A 165 22.81 3.39 15.87
CA GLY A 165 22.62 2.38 16.91
C GLY A 165 21.17 1.91 17.10
N TRP A 166 20.27 2.24 16.17
CA TRP A 166 18.86 1.83 16.21
C TRP A 166 18.58 0.73 15.18
N GLY A 167 18.88 -0.50 15.57
CA GLY A 167 18.80 -1.69 14.72
C GLY A 167 20.18 -2.27 14.45
N PHE A 168 20.25 -3.23 13.53
CA PHE A 168 21.50 -3.86 13.13
C PHE A 168 21.68 -3.78 11.61
N HIS A 169 22.92 -3.69 11.13
CA HIS A 169 23.19 -3.70 9.69
C HIS A 169 22.71 -4.98 9.00
N GLU A 170 22.68 -6.10 9.72
CA GLU A 170 22.12 -7.37 9.20
C GLU A 170 20.61 -7.31 8.95
N ASP A 171 19.89 -6.35 9.54
CA ASP A 171 18.47 -6.15 9.28
C ASP A 171 18.22 -5.71 7.84
N LEU A 172 19.17 -4.99 7.21
CA LEU A 172 18.98 -4.34 5.91
C LEU A 172 18.60 -5.33 4.81
N ALA A 173 19.24 -6.50 4.77
CA ALA A 173 18.94 -7.54 3.78
C ALA A 173 17.54 -8.16 3.92
N ASN A 174 16.81 -7.86 5.01
CA ASN A 174 15.47 -8.36 5.31
C ASN A 174 14.39 -7.26 5.17
N ILE A 175 14.74 -6.12 4.59
CA ILE A 175 13.82 -5.01 4.32
C ILE A 175 13.67 -4.88 2.81
N GLU A 176 12.44 -4.62 2.34
CA GLU A 176 12.21 -4.28 0.93
C GLU A 176 13.13 -3.13 0.49
N SER A 177 13.73 -3.27 -0.70
CA SER A 177 14.73 -2.33 -1.23
C SER A 177 15.91 -2.06 -0.28
N ASN A 178 16.23 -3.01 0.61
CA ASN A 178 17.22 -2.84 1.68
C ASN A 178 16.95 -1.64 2.60
N GLY A 179 15.70 -1.17 2.66
CA GLY A 179 15.30 0.00 3.45
C GLY A 179 15.70 1.35 2.85
N LEU A 180 16.01 1.40 1.55
CA LEU A 180 16.32 2.63 0.81
C LEU A 180 15.73 2.57 -0.60
N LEU A 181 14.98 3.60 -0.98
CA LEU A 181 14.61 3.81 -2.38
C LEU A 181 15.67 4.69 -3.03
N GLU A 182 16.36 4.18 -4.05
CA GLU A 182 17.34 4.94 -4.82
C GLU A 182 16.67 6.11 -5.55
N GLY A 183 17.30 7.28 -5.50
CA GLY A 183 16.85 8.51 -6.15
C GLY A 183 17.63 8.84 -7.41
#